data_AF-Q0PQA4-F1
#
_entry.id   AF-Q0PQA4-F1
#
_cell.length_a   1.000
_cell.length_b   1.000
_cell.length_c   1.000
_cell.angle_alpha   90.00
_cell.angle_beta   90.00
_cell.angle_gamma   90.00
#
_symmetry.space_group_name_H-M   'P 1'
#
loop_
_entity.id
_entity.type
_entity.pdbx_description
1 polymer ?
#
loop_
_entity_poly.entity_id
_entity_poly.type
_entity_poly.pdbx_seq_one_letter_code
_entity_poly.pdbx_strand_id
1 'polypeptide(L)'
;LAHGSCCSSPRATNAYGEVYMDRNKEMLDDYPPYGQAAVPASCLRNHLMLKEMKEGRGPIWMDTVTALANLRETLSPREVKHLEAEAWEDFLDMCIGQCGIWAGENIEPEKKNSELMPTEPYLLGSHSGCCGIWVSGPDDVGAPTDEAMDGVPEHLPKGWNWGYRGMTTVQGLFTAADGVGASGHKFSSGSHAEGRMCAKSMVKFVMDNKDHKPELDTSVDELIEEIYRPVRNFLEHKDYSTAIDSHPNYITPKMLQFRLQKLMDEYVAGVATYYTTNANMLEFAEHKLAELKGRRSEDACERPPRAAACLGELSPHPDC
;
A
#
# COMPACT_ATOMS: atom_id res chain seq x y z
N LEU A 1 -15.59 18.04 14.72
CA LEU A 1 -16.46 19.07 14.11
C LEU A 1 -16.97 18.53 12.78
N ALA A 2 -18.06 17.75 12.80
CA ALA A 2 -18.60 17.03 11.64
C ALA A 2 -20.05 17.45 11.32
N HIS A 3 -20.42 18.70 11.62
CA HIS A 3 -21.77 19.24 11.45
C HIS A 3 -21.75 20.63 10.80
N GLY A 4 -20.99 20.78 9.72
CA GLY A 4 -21.03 21.96 8.86
C GLY A 4 -21.18 21.53 7.41
N SER A 5 -22.43 21.55 6.92
CA SER A 5 -22.81 21.72 5.50
C SER A 5 -21.96 21.00 4.44
N CYS A 6 -22.54 19.97 3.83
CA CYS A 6 -22.06 19.34 2.60
C CYS A 6 -21.88 20.32 1.41
N CYS A 7 -22.36 21.58 1.52
CA CYS A 7 -22.24 22.60 0.49
C CYS A 7 -20.94 23.41 0.54
N SER A 8 -20.11 23.25 1.58
CA SER A 8 -18.93 24.10 1.84
C SER A 8 -17.57 23.38 1.71
N SER A 9 -17.55 22.08 1.40
CA SER A 9 -16.32 21.34 1.12
C SER A 9 -15.89 21.52 -0.34
N PRO A 10 -14.57 21.61 -0.64
CA PRO A 10 -14.09 21.66 -2.01
C PRO A 10 -14.55 20.44 -2.78
N ARG A 11 -15.16 20.68 -3.94
CA ARG A 11 -15.59 19.61 -4.85
C ARG A 11 -14.45 19.22 -5.76
N ALA A 12 -14.43 17.96 -6.17
CA ALA A 12 -13.48 17.49 -7.16
C ALA A 12 -14.11 17.57 -8.56
N THR A 13 -13.46 18.29 -9.47
CA THR A 13 -13.94 18.55 -10.83
C THR A 13 -12.97 18.03 -11.87
N ASN A 14 -13.45 17.73 -13.07
CA ASN A 14 -12.60 17.40 -14.21
C ASN A 14 -12.13 18.67 -14.95
N ALA A 15 -11.37 18.51 -16.04
CA ALA A 15 -10.85 19.64 -16.83
C ALA A 15 -11.93 20.54 -17.45
N TYR A 16 -13.18 20.08 -17.50
CA TYR A 16 -14.33 20.81 -18.04
C TYR A 16 -15.17 21.49 -16.95
N GLY A 17 -14.73 21.43 -15.68
CA GLY A 17 -15.43 22.05 -14.54
C GLY A 17 -16.64 21.25 -14.04
N GLU A 18 -16.83 20.01 -14.50
CA GLU A 18 -17.93 19.17 -14.03
C GLU A 18 -17.51 18.39 -12.78
N VAL A 19 -18.40 18.27 -11.81
CA VAL A 19 -18.20 17.42 -10.63
C VAL A 19 -18.35 15.95 -11.06
N TYR A 20 -17.24 15.21 -11.14
CA TYR A 20 -17.25 13.85 -11.70
C TYR A 20 -18.10 12.88 -10.89
N MET A 21 -18.23 13.12 -9.57
CA MET A 21 -19.06 12.32 -8.67
C MET A 21 -20.55 12.42 -9.02
N ASP A 22 -21.00 13.58 -9.50
CA ASP A 22 -22.39 13.79 -9.92
C ASP A 22 -22.59 13.25 -11.34
N ARG A 23 -21.65 13.54 -12.24
CA ARG A 23 -21.69 13.11 -13.65
C ARG A 23 -21.73 11.59 -13.79
N ASN A 24 -20.89 10.88 -13.05
CA ASN A 24 -20.72 9.44 -13.19
C ASN A 24 -21.53 8.65 -12.14
N LYS A 25 -22.46 9.31 -11.43
CA LYS A 25 -23.21 8.73 -10.32
C LYS A 25 -23.92 7.41 -10.68
N GLU A 26 -24.44 7.31 -11.91
CA GLU A 26 -25.15 6.12 -12.39
C GLU A 26 -24.29 4.84 -12.38
N MET A 27 -22.96 4.96 -12.48
CA MET A 27 -22.07 3.79 -12.36
C MET A 27 -22.12 3.12 -10.99
N LEU A 28 -22.60 3.83 -9.96
CA LEU A 28 -22.75 3.27 -8.62
C LEU A 28 -23.92 2.29 -8.54
N ASP A 29 -24.87 2.35 -9.47
CA ASP A 29 -26.05 1.48 -9.49
C ASP A 29 -25.70 0.02 -9.82
N ASP A 30 -24.53 -0.23 -10.42
CA ASP A 30 -24.00 -1.58 -10.69
C ASP A 30 -23.52 -2.31 -9.43
N TYR A 31 -23.43 -1.63 -8.28
CA TYR A 31 -22.82 -2.16 -7.05
C TYR A 31 -23.76 -2.14 -5.82
N PRO A 32 -24.96 -2.74 -5.85
CA PRO A 32 -25.82 -2.79 -4.66
C PRO A 32 -25.28 -3.75 -3.58
N PRO A 33 -25.44 -3.43 -2.28
CA PRO A 33 -25.98 -2.18 -1.71
C PRO A 33 -24.93 -1.06 -1.60
N TYR A 34 -23.67 -1.33 -1.91
CA TYR A 34 -22.52 -0.48 -1.61
C TYR A 34 -22.53 0.89 -2.31
N GLY A 35 -22.96 0.94 -3.57
CA GLY A 35 -23.07 2.18 -4.34
C GLY A 35 -24.23 3.08 -3.90
N GLN A 36 -25.22 2.53 -3.19
CA GLN A 36 -26.40 3.23 -2.70
C GLN A 36 -26.22 3.76 -1.26
N ALA A 37 -25.07 3.51 -0.64
CA ALA A 37 -24.75 4.07 0.66
C ALA A 37 -24.70 5.61 0.60
N ALA A 38 -25.11 6.27 1.68
CA ALA A 38 -25.12 7.75 1.77
C ALA A 38 -23.73 8.36 1.49
N VAL A 39 -22.67 7.65 1.88
CA VAL A 39 -21.29 7.94 1.47
C VAL A 39 -20.78 6.70 0.74
N PRO A 40 -20.59 6.75 -0.59
CA PRO A 40 -20.07 5.63 -1.34
C PRO A 40 -18.69 5.19 -0.84
N ALA A 41 -18.42 3.88 -0.90
CA ALA A 41 -17.12 3.33 -0.52
C ALA A 41 -15.97 4.03 -1.26
N SER A 42 -14.83 4.21 -0.59
CA SER A 42 -13.68 4.95 -1.16
C SER A 42 -13.22 4.42 -2.51
N CYS A 43 -13.23 3.10 -2.71
CA CYS A 43 -12.88 2.48 -3.98
C CYS A 43 -13.87 2.83 -5.12
N LEU A 44 -15.17 2.95 -4.81
CA LEU A 44 -16.17 3.36 -5.80
C LEU A 44 -16.02 4.83 -6.17
N ARG A 45 -15.61 5.70 -5.24
CA ARG A 45 -15.27 7.10 -5.57
C ARG A 45 -14.07 7.18 -6.53
N ASN A 46 -13.04 6.38 -6.27
CA ASN A 46 -11.89 6.24 -7.18
C ASN A 46 -12.31 5.65 -8.53
N HIS A 47 -13.26 4.73 -8.56
CA HIS A 47 -13.79 4.16 -9.81
C HIS A 47 -14.41 5.23 -10.72
N LEU A 48 -15.18 6.17 -10.16
CA LEU A 48 -15.74 7.30 -10.91
C LEU A 48 -14.65 8.23 -11.44
N MET A 49 -13.59 8.49 -10.65
CA MET A 49 -12.44 9.30 -11.06
C MET A 49 -11.63 8.61 -12.18
N LEU A 50 -11.41 7.31 -12.07
CA LEU A 50 -10.66 6.53 -13.06
C LEU A 50 -11.35 6.51 -14.43
N LYS A 51 -12.68 6.59 -14.48
CA LYS A 51 -13.39 6.76 -15.76
C LYS A 51 -13.00 8.07 -16.44
N GLU A 52 -13.03 9.19 -15.72
CA GLU A 52 -12.63 10.49 -16.27
C GLU A 52 -11.19 10.48 -16.79
N MET A 53 -10.27 9.86 -16.04
CA MET A 53 -8.87 9.74 -16.45
C MET A 53 -8.72 8.89 -17.72
N LYS A 54 -9.39 7.73 -17.78
CA LYS A 54 -9.35 6.82 -18.95
C LYS A 54 -9.99 7.43 -20.20
N GLU A 55 -10.99 8.29 -20.03
CA GLU A 55 -11.65 9.03 -21.12
C GLU A 55 -10.89 10.31 -21.52
N GLY A 56 -9.73 10.58 -20.90
CA GLY A 56 -8.90 11.75 -21.24
C GLY A 56 -9.49 13.08 -20.78
N ARG A 57 -10.30 13.07 -19.71
CA ARG A 57 -11.01 14.25 -19.17
C ARG A 57 -10.31 14.88 -17.96
N GLY A 58 -9.16 14.35 -17.57
CA GLY A 58 -8.27 15.00 -16.61
C GLY A 58 -7.63 16.28 -17.18
N PRO A 59 -6.89 17.06 -16.37
CA PRO A 59 -6.62 16.82 -14.94
C PRO A 59 -7.86 16.88 -14.05
N ILE A 60 -7.80 16.22 -12.90
CA ILE A 60 -8.83 16.31 -11.87
C ILE A 60 -8.38 17.35 -10.86
N TRP A 61 -9.25 18.30 -10.52
CA TRP A 61 -8.94 19.42 -9.65
C TRP A 61 -9.69 19.30 -8.33
N MET A 62 -9.02 19.65 -7.23
CA MET A 62 -9.70 20.07 -6.01
C MET A 62 -10.06 21.55 -6.17
N ASP A 63 -11.36 21.86 -6.24
CA ASP A 63 -11.85 23.24 -6.44
C ASP A 63 -11.83 24.05 -5.14
N THR A 64 -10.62 24.36 -4.67
CA THR A 64 -10.36 25.15 -3.46
C THR A 64 -10.77 26.60 -3.64
N VAL A 65 -10.62 27.15 -4.84
CA VAL A 65 -10.94 28.56 -5.14
C VAL A 65 -12.42 28.84 -4.93
N THR A 66 -13.31 28.06 -5.56
CA THR A 66 -14.76 28.24 -5.40
C THR A 66 -15.20 27.95 -3.96
N ALA A 67 -14.63 26.93 -3.32
CA ALA A 67 -14.96 26.59 -1.93
C ALA A 67 -14.62 27.72 -0.96
N LEU A 68 -13.41 28.29 -1.06
CA LEU A 68 -12.98 29.40 -0.23
C LEU A 68 -13.75 30.70 -0.55
N ALA A 69 -14.12 30.93 -1.82
CA ALA A 69 -14.97 32.06 -2.20
C ALA A 69 -16.36 31.96 -1.54
N ASN A 70 -17.01 30.80 -1.60
CA ASN A 70 -18.33 30.58 -0.98
C ASN A 70 -18.25 30.73 0.55
N LEU A 71 -17.18 30.26 1.18
CA LEU A 71 -16.98 30.44 2.62
C LEU A 71 -16.86 31.93 3.00
N ARG A 72 -16.20 32.74 2.18
CA ARG A 72 -16.06 34.20 2.39
C ARG A 72 -17.38 34.96 2.31
N GLU A 73 -18.42 34.41 1.66
CA GLU A 73 -19.74 35.05 1.61
C GLU A 73 -20.47 34.97 2.96
N THR A 74 -20.15 33.96 3.77
CA THR A 74 -20.85 33.67 5.04
C THR A 74 -20.03 34.01 6.27
N LEU A 75 -18.71 34.07 6.15
CA LEU A 75 -17.78 34.22 7.27
C LEU A 75 -17.14 35.61 7.31
N SER A 76 -16.83 36.08 8.51
CA SER A 76 -16.09 37.33 8.69
C SER A 76 -14.63 37.19 8.22
N PRO A 77 -13.93 38.31 7.91
CA PRO A 77 -12.52 38.26 7.51
C PRO A 77 -11.59 37.57 8.53
N ARG A 78 -11.93 37.63 9.82
CA ARG A 78 -11.16 36.95 10.87
C ARG A 78 -11.35 35.44 10.84
N GLU A 79 -12.58 34.98 10.62
CA GLU A 79 -12.89 33.54 10.50
C GLU A 79 -12.27 32.93 9.24
N VAL A 80 -12.31 33.65 8.12
CA VAL A 80 -11.65 33.24 6.87
C VAL A 80 -10.14 33.04 7.08
N LYS A 81 -9.47 34.00 7.72
CA LYS A 81 -8.04 33.89 8.03
C LYS A 81 -7.73 32.73 8.97
N HIS A 82 -8.63 32.42 9.90
CA HIS A 82 -8.47 31.28 10.79
C HIS A 82 -8.60 29.95 10.03
N LEU A 83 -9.62 29.81 9.18
CA LEU A 83 -9.80 28.62 8.33
C LEU A 83 -8.64 28.42 7.35
N GLU A 84 -8.09 29.50 6.81
CA GLU A 84 -6.89 29.43 5.97
C GLU A 84 -5.71 28.87 6.77
N ALA A 85 -5.52 29.32 8.02
CA ALA A 85 -4.48 28.78 8.89
C ALA A 85 -4.73 27.30 9.23
N GLU A 86 -5.98 26.89 9.49
CA GLU A 86 -6.34 25.48 9.72
C GLU A 86 -6.07 24.62 8.46
N ALA A 87 -6.35 25.14 7.26
CA ALA A 87 -6.05 24.44 6.01
C ALA A 87 -4.54 24.27 5.79
N TRP A 88 -3.73 25.27 6.15
CA TRP A 88 -2.26 25.15 6.13
C TRP A 88 -1.75 24.19 7.21
N GLU A 89 -2.34 24.23 8.41
CA GLU A 89 -1.99 23.34 9.52
C GLU A 89 -2.21 21.87 9.15
N ASP A 90 -3.31 21.54 8.45
CA ASP A 90 -3.58 20.18 7.97
C ASP A 90 -2.41 19.61 7.15
N PHE A 91 -1.83 20.40 6.24
CA PHE A 91 -0.66 19.97 5.46
C PHE A 91 0.64 20.02 6.26
N LEU A 92 0.85 21.05 7.08
CA LEU A 92 2.09 21.20 7.85
C LEU A 92 2.27 20.10 8.90
N ASP A 93 1.16 19.61 9.48
CA ASP A 93 1.19 18.61 10.54
C ASP A 93 1.38 17.18 10.02
N MET A 94 0.92 16.85 8.81
CA MET A 94 0.96 15.46 8.30
C MET A 94 1.63 15.26 6.94
N CYS A 95 1.71 16.28 6.09
CA CYS A 95 2.21 16.14 4.71
C CYS A 95 2.92 17.41 4.22
N ILE A 96 4.01 17.80 4.89
CA ILE A 96 4.79 19.01 4.54
C ILE A 96 5.31 19.02 3.09
N GLY A 97 5.44 17.85 2.46
CA GLY A 97 5.78 17.75 1.03
C GLY A 97 4.77 18.47 0.13
N GLN A 98 3.47 18.42 0.46
CA GLN A 98 2.44 19.14 -0.29
C GLN A 98 2.61 20.66 -0.17
N CYS A 99 2.98 21.17 1.01
CA CYS A 99 3.34 22.59 1.17
C CYS A 99 4.53 22.98 0.29
N GLY A 100 5.52 22.09 0.17
CA GLY A 100 6.67 22.29 -0.71
C GLY A 100 6.28 22.41 -2.19
N ILE A 101 5.33 21.59 -2.65
CA ILE A 101 4.79 21.67 -4.01
C ILE A 101 4.06 22.99 -4.22
N TRP A 102 3.17 23.37 -3.30
CA TRP A 102 2.43 24.63 -3.41
C TRP A 102 3.35 25.85 -3.44
N ALA A 103 4.36 25.88 -2.57
CA ALA A 103 5.37 26.93 -2.58
C ALA A 103 6.20 26.93 -3.88
N GLY A 104 6.62 25.75 -4.36
CA GLY A 104 7.42 25.60 -5.58
C GLY A 104 6.68 25.98 -6.87
N GLU A 105 5.37 25.76 -6.91
CA GLU A 105 4.51 26.03 -8.07
C GLU A 105 3.70 27.32 -7.97
N ASN A 106 3.95 28.13 -6.94
CA ASN A 106 3.18 29.34 -6.62
C ASN A 106 1.66 29.08 -6.59
N ILE A 107 1.25 28.00 -5.93
CA ILE A 107 -0.16 27.66 -5.72
C ILE A 107 -0.62 28.31 -4.42
N GLU A 108 -1.43 29.35 -4.56
CA GLU A 108 -2.20 29.93 -3.47
C GLU A 108 -3.62 29.33 -3.54
N PRO A 109 -4.09 28.55 -2.54
CA PRO A 109 -5.33 27.77 -2.63
C PRO A 109 -6.59 28.59 -2.93
N GLU A 110 -6.59 29.88 -2.59
CA GLU A 110 -7.65 30.83 -2.87
C GLU A 110 -7.60 31.43 -4.28
N LYS A 111 -6.53 31.16 -5.05
CA LYS A 111 -6.31 31.66 -6.42
C LYS A 111 -6.13 30.57 -7.47
N LYS A 112 -5.58 29.42 -7.08
CA LYS A 112 -5.25 28.32 -7.99
C LYS A 112 -5.61 26.97 -7.36
N ASN A 113 -6.38 26.18 -8.11
CA ASN A 113 -6.76 24.83 -7.71
C ASN A 113 -5.57 23.87 -7.75
N SER A 114 -5.63 22.82 -6.93
CA SER A 114 -4.61 21.75 -6.87
C SER A 114 -5.07 20.51 -7.63
N GLU A 115 -4.16 19.88 -8.37
CA GLU A 115 -4.44 18.63 -9.07
C GLU A 115 -4.58 17.46 -8.08
N LEU A 116 -5.52 16.57 -8.35
CA LEU A 116 -5.76 15.33 -7.63
C LEU A 116 -5.37 14.15 -8.51
N MET A 117 -4.63 13.20 -7.93
CA MET A 117 -4.20 11.99 -8.61
C MET A 117 -4.32 10.79 -7.65
N PRO A 118 -4.91 9.66 -8.09
CA PRO A 118 -4.76 8.42 -7.36
C PRO A 118 -3.29 7.96 -7.44
N THR A 119 -2.69 7.71 -6.29
CA THR A 119 -1.32 7.22 -6.09
C THR A 119 -1.22 5.71 -6.33
N GLU A 120 0.00 5.19 -6.45
CA GLU A 120 0.29 3.77 -6.56
C GLU A 120 -0.31 2.92 -5.42
N PRO A 121 -0.57 1.62 -5.65
CA PRO A 121 -1.15 0.77 -4.61
C PRO A 121 -0.26 0.62 -3.37
N TYR A 122 -0.87 0.77 -2.20
CA TYR A 122 -0.26 0.45 -0.91
C TYR A 122 -0.94 -0.76 -0.27
N LEU A 123 -0.14 -1.63 0.35
CA LEU A 123 -0.63 -2.79 1.11
C LEU A 123 -0.48 -2.50 2.61
N LEU A 124 -1.62 -2.28 3.27
CA LEU A 124 -1.72 -1.93 4.69
C LEU A 124 -3.02 -2.47 5.31
N GLY A 125 -3.03 -2.63 6.63
CA GLY A 125 -4.11 -3.25 7.39
C GLY A 125 -4.89 -2.30 8.30
N SER A 126 -4.34 -1.12 8.59
CA SER A 126 -4.91 -0.19 9.59
C SER A 126 -5.71 0.97 9.00
N HIS A 127 -5.45 1.39 7.76
CA HIS A 127 -6.13 2.54 7.14
C HIS A 127 -7.36 2.08 6.34
N SER A 128 -7.45 2.43 5.05
CA SER A 128 -8.60 2.09 4.19
C SER A 128 -8.43 0.71 3.53
N GLY A 129 -7.23 0.13 3.64
CA GLY A 129 -6.96 -1.26 3.30
C GLY A 129 -7.18 -2.18 4.51
N CYS A 130 -7.24 -3.47 4.25
CA CYS A 130 -7.39 -4.50 5.27
C CYS A 130 -6.56 -5.77 4.96
N CYS A 131 -5.49 -5.65 4.17
CA CYS A 131 -4.58 -6.77 3.99
C CYS A 131 -3.67 -6.90 5.23
N GLY A 132 -3.39 -8.12 5.64
CA GLY A 132 -2.57 -8.40 6.80
C GLY A 132 -2.68 -9.85 7.22
N ILE A 133 -2.15 -10.16 8.40
CA ILE A 133 -2.11 -11.51 8.96
C ILE A 133 -3.46 -11.84 9.60
N TRP A 134 -3.87 -13.10 9.48
CA TRP A 134 -5.04 -13.63 10.19
C TRP A 134 -4.71 -13.81 11.68
N VAL A 135 -5.57 -13.26 12.55
CA VAL A 135 -5.35 -13.29 14.00
C VAL A 135 -6.61 -13.68 14.76
N SER A 136 -6.42 -14.16 15.99
CA SER A 136 -7.51 -14.52 16.89
C SER A 136 -8.36 -13.29 17.16
N GLY A 137 -9.66 -13.45 16.94
CA GLY A 137 -10.68 -12.50 17.29
C GLY A 137 -10.96 -12.44 18.80
N PRO A 138 -11.86 -11.53 19.21
CA PRO A 138 -12.24 -11.34 20.60
C PRO A 138 -13.25 -12.39 21.08
N ASP A 139 -13.21 -12.74 22.36
CA ASP A 139 -14.22 -13.60 23.01
C ASP A 139 -15.50 -12.85 23.37
N ASP A 140 -15.41 -11.54 23.58
CA ASP A 140 -16.48 -10.67 24.07
C ASP A 140 -17.49 -10.18 23.02
N VAL A 141 -17.22 -10.39 21.72
CA VAL A 141 -18.13 -10.04 20.62
C VAL A 141 -18.64 -11.25 19.83
N GLY A 142 -18.49 -12.46 20.40
CA GLY A 142 -19.05 -13.68 19.83
C GLY A 142 -18.29 -14.23 18.62
N ALA A 143 -16.97 -14.02 18.54
CA ALA A 143 -16.19 -14.66 17.49
C ALA A 143 -16.29 -16.19 17.64
N PRO A 144 -16.66 -16.92 16.57
CA PRO A 144 -16.93 -18.35 16.65
C PRO A 144 -15.66 -19.12 17.01
N THR A 145 -15.78 -20.13 17.87
CA THR A 145 -14.66 -20.97 18.32
C THR A 145 -14.65 -22.37 17.69
N ASP A 146 -15.67 -22.73 16.90
CA ASP A 146 -15.82 -24.07 16.31
C ASP A 146 -16.37 -24.05 14.87
N GLU A 147 -16.35 -22.88 14.21
CA GLU A 147 -16.69 -22.81 12.79
C GLU A 147 -15.50 -23.34 11.96
N ALA A 148 -15.57 -24.61 11.58
CA ALA A 148 -14.67 -25.20 10.59
C ALA A 148 -15.23 -24.94 9.18
N MET A 149 -14.46 -24.23 8.36
CA MET A 149 -14.67 -24.29 6.91
C MET A 149 -14.13 -25.61 6.37
N ASP A 150 -14.78 -26.18 5.36
CA ASP A 150 -14.30 -27.40 4.70
C ASP A 150 -12.88 -27.19 4.15
N GLY A 151 -11.97 -28.12 4.45
CA GLY A 151 -10.59 -28.08 3.95
C GLY A 151 -9.58 -27.29 4.80
N VAL A 152 -9.95 -26.77 5.98
CA VAL A 152 -8.99 -26.18 6.91
C VAL A 152 -8.08 -27.29 7.48
N PRO A 153 -6.73 -27.19 7.34
CA PRO A 153 -5.82 -28.17 7.92
C PRO A 153 -6.02 -28.34 9.43
N GLU A 154 -5.97 -29.58 9.93
CA GLU A 154 -6.24 -29.90 11.35
C GLU A 154 -5.29 -29.19 12.34
N HIS A 155 -4.11 -28.78 11.88
CA HIS A 155 -3.12 -28.06 12.70
C HIS A 155 -3.46 -26.57 12.89
N LEU A 156 -4.44 -26.03 12.17
CA LEU A 156 -4.89 -24.65 12.31
C LEU A 156 -6.07 -24.55 13.31
N PRO A 157 -6.25 -23.39 13.97
CA PRO A 157 -7.38 -23.18 14.87
C PRO A 157 -8.74 -23.44 14.20
N LYS A 158 -9.64 -24.10 14.93
CA LYS A 158 -11.07 -24.14 14.58
C LYS A 158 -11.72 -22.82 14.97
N GLY A 159 -12.55 -22.25 14.09
CA GLY A 159 -13.13 -20.94 14.31
C GLY A 159 -12.13 -19.77 14.21
N TRP A 160 -12.59 -18.60 14.63
CA TRP A 160 -11.90 -17.32 14.47
C TRP A 160 -11.32 -16.81 15.79
N ASN A 161 -11.44 -17.59 16.86
CA ASN A 161 -10.92 -17.25 18.17
C ASN A 161 -10.28 -18.48 18.83
N TRP A 162 -9.00 -18.36 19.17
CA TRP A 162 -8.21 -19.38 19.85
C TRP A 162 -7.60 -18.87 21.16
N GLY A 163 -8.27 -17.91 21.80
CA GLY A 163 -8.07 -17.55 23.21
C GLY A 163 -7.17 -16.35 23.48
N TYR A 164 -6.47 -15.82 22.48
CA TYR A 164 -5.53 -14.71 22.65
C TYR A 164 -5.68 -13.68 21.55
N ARG A 165 -6.50 -12.65 21.77
CA ARG A 165 -6.77 -11.58 20.79
C ARG A 165 -5.47 -11.00 20.23
N GLY A 166 -5.36 -10.96 18.90
CA GLY A 166 -4.19 -10.45 18.19
C GLY A 166 -3.04 -11.47 18.01
N MET A 167 -3.18 -12.70 18.54
CA MET A 167 -2.25 -13.78 18.24
C MET A 167 -2.51 -14.29 16.83
N THR A 168 -1.44 -14.54 16.08
CA THR A 168 -1.51 -15.20 14.76
C THR A 168 -1.79 -16.70 14.92
N THR A 169 -1.86 -17.44 13.81
CA THR A 169 -1.89 -18.90 13.84
C THR A 169 -0.57 -19.51 14.32
N VAL A 170 0.53 -18.75 14.30
CA VAL A 170 1.80 -19.12 14.93
C VAL A 170 1.72 -18.81 16.43
N GLN A 171 1.87 -19.84 17.24
CA GLN A 171 1.74 -19.73 18.70
C GLN A 171 2.81 -18.78 19.27
N GLY A 172 2.38 -17.87 20.14
CA GLY A 172 3.27 -16.87 20.74
C GLY A 172 3.67 -15.71 19.82
N LEU A 173 3.30 -15.75 18.53
CA LEU A 173 3.49 -14.62 17.61
C LEU A 173 2.22 -13.77 17.57
N PHE A 174 2.39 -12.49 17.89
CA PHE A 174 1.32 -11.50 17.97
C PHE A 174 1.56 -10.36 16.99
N THR A 175 0.49 -9.73 16.53
CA THR A 175 0.59 -8.53 15.71
C THR A 175 -0.58 -7.58 15.95
N ALA A 176 -0.44 -6.33 15.52
CA ALA A 176 -1.43 -5.26 15.68
C ALA A 176 -1.28 -4.23 14.56
N ALA A 177 -2.22 -3.28 14.48
CA ALA A 177 -2.27 -2.22 13.48
C ALA A 177 -2.27 -2.79 12.05
N ASP A 178 -1.30 -2.39 11.22
CA ASP A 178 -1.16 -2.85 9.84
C ASP A 178 -0.86 -4.35 9.72
N GLY A 179 -0.30 -4.96 10.77
CA GLY A 179 -0.02 -6.38 10.75
C GLY A 179 -1.27 -7.26 10.81
N VAL A 180 -2.39 -6.75 11.32
CA VAL A 180 -3.66 -7.49 11.43
C VAL A 180 -4.55 -7.18 10.22
N GLY A 181 -4.92 -8.21 9.47
CA GLY A 181 -5.81 -8.10 8.31
C GLY A 181 -7.31 -8.06 8.67
N ALA A 182 -8.15 -7.99 7.64
CA ALA A 182 -9.61 -8.10 7.67
C ALA A 182 -10.38 -7.09 8.56
N SER A 183 -9.68 -6.12 9.15
CA SER A 183 -10.24 -5.22 10.17
C SER A 183 -9.74 -3.78 10.00
N GLY A 184 -9.76 -3.26 8.76
CA GLY A 184 -9.34 -1.90 8.44
C GLY A 184 -10.11 -0.79 9.20
N HIS A 185 -9.81 0.47 8.90
CA HIS A 185 -10.34 1.66 9.56
C HIS A 185 -9.95 1.81 11.03
N LYS A 186 -8.74 1.33 11.39
CA LYS A 186 -8.14 1.53 12.72
C LYS A 186 -7.54 2.93 12.85
N PHE A 187 -6.81 3.38 11.83
CA PHE A 187 -6.01 4.61 11.84
C PHE A 187 -5.08 4.67 13.07
N SER A 188 -4.60 5.86 13.46
CA SER A 188 -3.66 6.02 14.57
C SER A 188 -4.23 5.56 15.91
N SER A 189 -5.42 6.02 16.27
CA SER A 189 -6.04 5.74 17.58
C SER A 189 -6.48 4.28 17.72
N GLY A 190 -7.09 3.70 16.68
CA GLY A 190 -7.48 2.29 16.67
C GLY A 190 -6.27 1.37 16.65
N SER A 191 -5.20 1.73 15.94
CA SER A 191 -3.93 0.98 15.96
C SER A 191 -3.31 0.97 17.36
N HIS A 192 -3.30 2.12 18.03
CA HIS A 192 -2.83 2.21 19.42
C HIS A 192 -3.71 1.37 20.37
N ALA A 193 -5.05 1.45 20.22
CA ALA A 193 -5.97 0.66 21.02
C ALA A 193 -5.81 -0.86 20.78
N GLU A 194 -5.65 -1.28 19.53
CA GLU A 194 -5.40 -2.68 19.17
C GLU A 194 -4.07 -3.18 19.74
N GLY A 195 -3.02 -2.37 19.69
CA GLY A 195 -1.74 -2.68 20.34
C GLY A 195 -1.89 -2.91 21.84
N ARG A 196 -2.70 -2.09 22.54
CA ARG A 196 -2.98 -2.28 23.97
C ARG A 196 -3.73 -3.59 24.25
N MET A 197 -4.71 -3.94 23.41
CA MET A 197 -5.46 -5.19 23.55
C MET A 197 -4.57 -6.40 23.28
N CYS A 198 -3.75 -6.34 22.24
CA CYS A 198 -2.76 -7.35 21.88
C CYS A 198 -1.73 -7.56 23.01
N ALA A 199 -1.20 -6.48 23.59
CA ALA A 199 -0.28 -6.55 24.73
C ALA A 199 -0.89 -7.22 25.97
N LYS A 200 -2.18 -6.98 26.25
CA LYS A 200 -2.90 -7.68 27.34
C LYS A 200 -2.97 -9.19 27.06
N SER A 201 -3.25 -9.58 25.82
CA SER A 201 -3.24 -10.99 25.40
C SER A 201 -1.86 -11.63 25.50
N MET A 202 -0.79 -10.89 25.16
CA MET A 202 0.59 -11.38 25.30
C MET A 202 0.93 -11.69 26.77
N VAL A 203 0.57 -10.81 27.70
CA VAL A 203 0.77 -11.06 29.13
C VAL A 203 -0.02 -12.29 29.58
N LYS A 204 -1.28 -12.41 29.14
CA LYS A 204 -2.10 -13.60 29.42
C LYS A 204 -1.45 -14.87 28.88
N PHE A 205 -0.95 -14.84 27.64
CA PHE A 205 -0.26 -15.98 27.01
C PHE A 205 0.96 -16.42 27.81
N VAL A 206 1.83 -15.48 28.22
CA VAL A 206 3.00 -15.80 29.06
C VAL A 206 2.58 -16.39 30.42
N MET A 207 1.53 -15.86 31.03
CA MET A 207 1.02 -16.34 32.32
C MET A 207 0.36 -17.71 32.25
N ASP A 208 -0.28 -18.04 31.12
CA ASP A 208 -0.90 -19.35 30.88
C ASP A 208 0.14 -20.39 30.45
N ASN A 209 1.28 -19.96 29.89
CA ASN A 209 2.34 -20.82 29.34
C ASN A 209 3.70 -20.60 30.05
N LYS A 210 3.72 -20.60 31.39
CA LYS A 210 4.92 -20.27 32.19
C LYS A 210 6.13 -21.17 31.94
N ASP A 211 5.88 -22.41 31.56
CA ASP A 211 6.93 -23.41 31.31
C ASP A 211 7.40 -23.42 29.85
N HIS A 212 6.79 -22.60 28.98
CA HIS A 212 7.16 -22.52 27.57
C HIS A 212 8.55 -21.89 27.41
N LYS A 213 9.44 -22.62 26.73
CA LYS A 213 10.81 -22.21 26.43
C LYS A 213 11.00 -22.28 24.91
N PRO A 214 10.83 -21.16 24.19
CA PRO A 214 11.11 -21.12 22.76
C PRO A 214 12.59 -21.45 22.53
N GLU A 215 12.85 -22.35 21.59
CA GLU A 215 14.19 -22.67 21.10
C GLU A 215 14.25 -22.29 19.61
N LEU A 216 15.41 -21.82 19.17
CA LEU A 216 15.64 -21.58 17.75
C LEU A 216 15.81 -22.94 17.05
N ASP A 217 15.13 -23.11 15.92
CA ASP A 217 15.31 -24.28 15.05
C ASP A 217 16.62 -24.21 14.27
N THR A 218 17.11 -23.00 14.05
CA THR A 218 18.28 -22.65 13.24
C THR A 218 19.39 -22.14 14.16
N SER A 219 20.64 -22.52 13.86
CA SER A 219 21.77 -22.07 14.68
C SER A 219 22.02 -20.57 14.51
N VAL A 220 22.59 -19.94 15.54
CA VAL A 220 22.96 -18.52 15.49
C VAL A 220 23.97 -18.26 14.36
N ASP A 221 24.90 -19.18 14.10
CA ASP A 221 25.90 -19.04 13.05
C ASP A 221 25.28 -19.07 11.65
N GLU A 222 24.29 -19.92 11.40
CA GLU A 222 23.53 -19.95 10.14
C GLU A 222 22.73 -18.67 9.93
N LEU A 223 22.07 -18.16 10.98
CA LEU A 223 21.34 -16.88 10.92
C LEU A 223 22.27 -15.70 10.63
N ILE A 224 23.45 -15.67 11.26
CA ILE A 224 24.47 -14.66 10.97
C ILE A 224 24.89 -14.75 9.51
N GLU A 225 25.17 -15.95 9.02
CA GLU A 225 25.59 -16.14 7.63
C GLU A 225 24.52 -15.70 6.64
N GLU A 226 23.26 -16.05 6.87
CA GLU A 226 22.15 -15.61 6.00
C GLU A 226 22.00 -14.08 6.00
N ILE A 227 21.99 -13.45 7.17
CA ILE A 227 21.79 -11.99 7.30
C ILE A 227 22.96 -11.22 6.69
N TYR A 228 24.20 -11.70 6.88
CA TYR A 228 25.40 -11.03 6.36
C TYR A 228 25.77 -11.40 4.93
N ARG A 229 25.10 -12.40 4.31
CA ARG A 229 25.37 -12.84 2.93
C ARG A 229 25.47 -11.68 1.93
N PRO A 230 24.56 -10.68 1.89
CA PRO A 230 24.69 -9.56 0.95
C PRO A 230 25.97 -8.73 1.15
N VAL A 231 26.43 -8.58 2.39
CA VAL A 231 27.67 -7.85 2.73
C VAL A 231 28.89 -8.65 2.28
N ARG A 232 28.90 -9.97 2.53
CA ARG A 232 29.99 -10.85 2.10
C ARG A 232 30.10 -10.88 0.57
N ASN A 233 28.98 -11.08 -0.13
CA ASN A 233 28.93 -11.08 -1.59
C ASN A 233 29.47 -9.76 -2.18
N PHE A 234 29.12 -8.63 -1.57
CA PHE A 234 29.69 -7.34 -1.96
C PHE A 234 31.20 -7.28 -1.73
N LEU A 235 31.69 -7.63 -0.54
CA LEU A 235 33.12 -7.55 -0.21
C LEU A 235 33.98 -8.49 -1.05
N GLU A 236 33.46 -9.67 -1.41
CA GLU A 236 34.14 -10.65 -2.25
C GLU A 236 34.26 -10.18 -3.70
N HIS A 237 33.23 -9.53 -4.24
CA HIS A 237 33.15 -9.24 -5.66
C HIS A 237 33.37 -7.78 -6.05
N LYS A 238 33.33 -6.82 -5.10
CA LYS A 238 33.38 -5.37 -5.38
C LYS A 238 34.50 -4.92 -6.33
N ASP A 239 35.63 -5.63 -6.36
CA ASP A 239 36.82 -5.25 -7.14
C ASP A 239 36.77 -5.71 -8.61
N TYR A 240 35.74 -6.49 -9.01
CA TYR A 240 35.56 -6.90 -10.40
C TYR A 240 35.08 -5.76 -11.31
N SER A 241 34.41 -4.75 -10.76
CA SER A 241 33.95 -3.56 -11.50
C SER A 241 34.43 -2.29 -10.81
N THR A 242 34.62 -1.22 -11.58
CA THR A 242 34.92 0.11 -11.03
C THR A 242 33.67 0.85 -10.54
N ALA A 243 32.48 0.33 -10.82
CA ALA A 243 31.20 0.90 -10.44
C ALA A 243 30.38 -0.09 -9.60
N ILE A 244 29.97 0.34 -8.41
CA ILE A 244 29.24 -0.48 -7.42
C ILE A 244 27.86 -0.90 -7.95
N ASP A 245 27.21 -0.06 -8.74
CA ASP A 245 25.87 -0.29 -9.29
C ASP A 245 25.87 -0.94 -10.68
N SER A 246 27.04 -1.32 -11.19
CA SER A 246 27.20 -2.05 -12.45
C SER A 246 28.08 -3.27 -12.23
N HIS A 247 27.47 -4.35 -11.75
CA HIS A 247 28.16 -5.56 -11.33
C HIS A 247 27.41 -6.84 -11.74
N PRO A 248 28.08 -7.87 -12.32
CA PRO A 248 27.39 -9.10 -12.72
C PRO A 248 27.09 -10.07 -11.56
N ASN A 249 27.90 -10.06 -10.49
CA ASN A 249 27.78 -11.03 -9.39
C ASN A 249 26.90 -10.58 -8.21
N TYR A 250 26.33 -9.37 -8.26
CA TYR A 250 25.37 -8.92 -7.25
C TYR A 250 24.44 -7.85 -7.81
N ILE A 251 23.31 -7.65 -7.13
CA ILE A 251 22.37 -6.56 -7.38
C ILE A 251 22.31 -5.66 -6.15
N THR A 252 22.36 -4.34 -6.35
CA THR A 252 22.20 -3.41 -5.22
C THR A 252 20.74 -3.35 -4.75
N PRO A 253 20.48 -3.01 -3.48
CA PRO A 253 19.10 -2.87 -2.98
C PRO A 253 18.24 -1.90 -3.82
N LYS A 254 18.83 -0.81 -4.32
CA LYS A 254 18.15 0.17 -5.17
C LYS A 254 17.76 -0.41 -6.53
N MET A 255 18.64 -1.19 -7.16
CA MET A 255 18.33 -1.87 -8.42
C MET A 255 17.25 -2.95 -8.23
N LEU A 256 17.32 -3.69 -7.13
CA LEU A 256 16.30 -4.67 -6.75
C LEU A 256 14.93 -4.00 -6.55
N GLN A 257 14.91 -2.88 -5.83
CA GLN A 257 13.70 -2.07 -5.61
C GLN A 257 13.09 -1.62 -6.93
N PHE A 258 13.86 -1.03 -7.85
CA PHE A 258 13.34 -0.60 -9.15
C PHE A 258 12.79 -1.75 -9.98
N ARG A 259 13.48 -2.91 -9.99
CA ARG A 259 13.02 -4.08 -10.73
C ARG A 259 11.71 -4.63 -10.15
N LEU A 260 11.59 -4.67 -8.83
CA LEU A 260 10.36 -5.06 -8.15
C LEU A 260 9.23 -4.07 -8.46
N GLN A 261 9.46 -2.76 -8.29
CA GLN A 261 8.45 -1.73 -8.55
C GLN A 261 7.94 -1.78 -9.98
N LYS A 262 8.84 -1.91 -10.98
CA LYS A 262 8.44 -2.04 -12.39
C LYS A 262 7.54 -3.25 -12.62
N LEU A 263 7.92 -4.41 -12.07
CA LEU A 263 7.13 -5.63 -12.19
C LEU A 263 5.74 -5.46 -11.58
N MET A 264 5.68 -4.95 -10.35
CA MET A 264 4.41 -4.74 -9.65
C MET A 264 3.52 -3.73 -10.39
N ASP A 265 4.12 -2.66 -10.91
CA ASP A 265 3.39 -1.60 -11.61
C ASP A 265 2.77 -2.08 -12.93
N GLU A 266 3.55 -2.78 -13.74
CA GLU A 266 3.14 -3.22 -15.07
C GLU A 266 2.19 -4.43 -15.05
N TYR A 267 2.33 -5.34 -14.08
CA TYR A 267 1.63 -6.63 -14.11
C TYR A 267 0.69 -6.87 -12.93
N VAL A 268 0.84 -6.15 -11.82
CA VAL A 268 0.06 -6.37 -10.58
C VAL A 268 -0.81 -5.15 -10.26
N ALA A 269 -1.51 -4.65 -11.29
CA ALA A 269 -2.49 -3.57 -11.18
C ALA A 269 -1.92 -2.26 -10.59
N GLY A 270 -0.75 -1.84 -11.06
CA GLY A 270 -0.21 -0.51 -10.75
C GLY A 270 -0.80 0.62 -11.57
N VAL A 271 -0.16 1.78 -11.48
CA VAL A 271 -0.58 3.01 -12.17
C VAL A 271 -0.39 2.89 -13.68
N ALA A 272 0.65 2.17 -14.14
CA ALA A 272 0.94 1.99 -15.57
C ALA A 272 -0.21 1.36 -16.36
N THR A 273 -1.10 0.63 -15.69
CA THR A 273 -2.23 -0.08 -16.30
C THR A 273 -3.58 0.40 -15.77
N TYR A 274 -3.64 1.60 -15.17
CA TYR A 274 -4.83 2.13 -14.53
C TYR A 274 -5.48 1.13 -13.56
N TYR A 275 -4.66 0.48 -12.73
CA TYR A 275 -5.08 -0.48 -11.71
C TYR A 275 -5.79 -1.71 -12.27
N THR A 276 -5.48 -2.10 -13.51
CA THR A 276 -6.04 -3.30 -14.14
C THR A 276 -5.02 -4.43 -14.21
N THR A 277 -5.49 -5.66 -14.04
CA THR A 277 -4.69 -6.87 -14.24
C THR A 277 -5.59 -8.02 -14.69
N ASN A 278 -5.01 -9.15 -15.06
CA ASN A 278 -5.72 -10.38 -15.41
C ASN A 278 -4.85 -11.60 -15.09
N ALA A 279 -5.43 -12.80 -15.22
CA ALA A 279 -4.74 -14.05 -14.89
C ALA A 279 -3.37 -14.21 -15.59
N ASN A 280 -3.26 -13.87 -16.88
CA ASN A 280 -2.00 -13.99 -17.62
C ASN A 280 -0.94 -13.00 -17.14
N MET A 281 -1.35 -11.76 -16.79
CA MET A 281 -0.43 -10.77 -16.23
C MET A 281 0.12 -11.21 -14.87
N LEU A 282 -0.75 -11.77 -14.02
CA LEU A 282 -0.35 -12.29 -12.71
C LEU A 282 0.57 -13.52 -12.85
N GLU A 283 0.27 -14.45 -13.75
CA GLU A 283 1.15 -15.60 -14.04
C GLU A 283 2.55 -15.14 -14.51
N PHE A 284 2.60 -14.13 -15.39
CA PHE A 284 3.87 -13.54 -15.81
C PHE A 284 4.61 -12.85 -14.66
N ALA A 285 3.87 -12.13 -13.79
CA ALA A 285 4.43 -11.52 -12.59
C ALA A 285 5.03 -12.57 -11.66
N GLU A 286 4.34 -13.69 -11.42
CA GLU A 286 4.84 -14.81 -10.60
C GLU A 286 6.14 -15.39 -11.17
N HIS A 287 6.20 -15.63 -12.48
CA HIS A 287 7.43 -16.07 -13.14
C HIS A 287 8.59 -15.08 -12.92
N LYS A 288 8.34 -13.77 -13.08
CA LYS A 288 9.35 -12.73 -12.88
C LYS A 288 9.76 -12.57 -11.41
N LEU A 289 8.84 -12.76 -10.48
CA LEU A 289 9.13 -12.79 -9.05
C LEU A 289 9.96 -14.03 -8.69
N ALA A 290 9.71 -15.18 -9.32
CA ALA A 290 10.52 -16.38 -9.14
C ALA A 290 11.96 -16.15 -9.65
N GLU A 291 12.16 -15.53 -10.82
CA GLU A 291 13.51 -15.12 -11.28
C GLU A 291 14.19 -14.15 -10.28
N LEU A 292 13.42 -13.23 -9.69
CA LEU A 292 13.94 -12.24 -8.74
C LEU A 292 14.31 -12.87 -7.39
N LYS A 293 13.52 -13.84 -6.92
CA LYS A 293 13.79 -14.66 -5.74
C LYS A 293 14.91 -15.67 -5.98
N GLY A 294 14.99 -16.26 -7.18
CA GLY A 294 16.10 -17.09 -7.62
C GLY A 294 17.41 -16.31 -7.54
N ARG A 295 17.45 -15.05 -7.96
CA ARG A 295 18.61 -14.17 -7.69
C ARG A 295 18.83 -13.81 -6.21
N ARG A 296 17.89 -14.11 -5.32
CA ARG A 296 18.04 -14.01 -3.86
C ARG A 296 18.56 -15.31 -3.24
N SER A 297 18.39 -16.47 -3.89
CA SER A 297 18.73 -17.82 -3.39
C SER A 297 19.76 -18.62 -4.21
N GLU A 298 19.92 -18.38 -5.50
CA GLU A 298 20.79 -19.09 -6.46
C GLU A 298 22.13 -18.37 -6.74
N ASP A 299 22.40 -17.23 -6.11
CA ASP A 299 23.75 -16.61 -6.13
C ASP A 299 24.63 -17.11 -4.95
N ALA A 300 24.53 -18.42 -4.67
CA ALA A 300 25.48 -19.20 -3.89
C ALA A 300 25.63 -20.59 -4.56
N CYS A 301 26.49 -20.64 -5.58
CA CYS A 301 26.96 -21.84 -6.29
C CYS A 301 26.10 -22.39 -7.46
N GLU A 302 26.71 -22.33 -8.66
CA GLU A 302 26.44 -23.09 -9.89
C GLU A 302 25.36 -22.60 -10.90
N ARG A 303 25.75 -21.73 -11.85
CA ARG A 303 25.89 -22.05 -13.32
C ARG A 303 26.28 -20.83 -14.19
N PRO A 304 26.87 -21.05 -15.39
CA PRO A 304 27.70 -20.07 -16.11
C PRO A 304 26.89 -19.06 -16.96
N PRO A 305 27.51 -17.94 -17.41
CA PRO A 305 26.81 -16.87 -18.10
C PRO A 305 26.42 -17.30 -19.52
N ARG A 306 25.11 -17.35 -19.81
CA ARG A 306 24.59 -17.25 -21.18
C ARG A 306 23.87 -15.92 -21.37
N ALA A 307 24.65 -14.85 -21.38
CA ALA A 307 24.28 -13.57 -21.96
C ALA A 307 25.29 -13.21 -23.06
N ALA A 308 25.41 -14.08 -24.06
CA ALA A 308 26.18 -13.82 -25.28
C ALA A 308 25.57 -14.47 -26.55
N ALA A 309 24.32 -14.95 -26.51
CA ALA A 309 23.72 -15.73 -27.60
C ALA A 309 22.44 -15.12 -28.21
N CYS A 310 22.27 -13.79 -28.15
CA CYS A 310 21.23 -13.08 -28.92
C CYS A 310 21.80 -12.01 -29.87
N LEU A 311 23.08 -12.12 -30.24
CA LEU A 311 23.65 -11.44 -31.41
C LEU A 311 24.07 -12.51 -32.42
N GLY A 312 23.07 -13.15 -33.03
CA GLY A 312 23.24 -13.97 -34.21
C GLY A 312 23.25 -13.09 -35.45
N GLU A 313 24.45 -12.91 -36.01
CA GLU A 313 24.74 -12.76 -37.43
C GLU A 313 24.04 -11.62 -38.22
N LEU A 314 24.58 -10.41 -38.08
CA LEU A 314 24.63 -9.49 -39.23
C LEU A 314 25.97 -9.71 -39.94
N SER A 315 25.93 -10.53 -41.00
CA SER A 315 27.00 -10.58 -42.00
C SER A 315 26.98 -9.29 -42.82
N PRO A 316 28.12 -8.61 -43.04
CA PRO A 316 28.18 -7.50 -43.99
C PRO A 316 28.33 -8.09 -45.40
N HIS A 317 27.28 -8.00 -46.21
CA HIS A 317 27.42 -8.13 -47.66
C HIS A 317 27.67 -6.75 -48.25
N PRO A 318 28.69 -6.57 -49.11
CA PRO A 318 28.95 -5.29 -49.76
C PRO A 318 27.89 -5.04 -50.83
N ASP A 319 27.63 -3.76 -51.09
CA ASP A 319 26.67 -3.19 -52.04
C ASP A 319 25.22 -3.06 -51.54
N CYS A 320 25.01 -2.09 -50.63
CA CYS A 320 23.92 -1.09 -50.71
C CYS A 320 24.11 0.00 -49.65
#